data_AF-A0A370Q8Q0-F1
#
_entry.id   AF-A0A370Q8Q0-F1
#
_cell.length_a   1.000
_cell.length_b   1.000
_cell.length_c   1.000
_cell.angle_alpha   90.00
_cell.angle_beta   90.00
_cell.angle_gamma   90.00
#
_symmetry.space_group_name_H-M   'P 1'
#
loop_
_entity.id
_entity.type
_entity.pdbx_description
1 polymer ?
#
loop_
_entity_poly.entity_id
_entity_poly.type
_entity_poly.pdbx_seq_one_letter_code
_entity_poly.pdbx_strand_id
1 'polypeptide(L)'
;MKKLMILTLVVCLFALSGFAQTYINENDPKGGFNQTGAERDFLTNQEITPSQDNAVFVNQVGNNNQAFVSSASQDSEFNLLQRGDGNSLFVSTNAQVVRETVVQLGDDNRFVDFSNATDIQNLEVIQSGNSQNLIYHNNNSISERIKIRMQGEVGQSVIVRNFN
;
A
#
# COMPACT_ATOMS: atom_id res chain seq x y z
N MET A 1 61.17 -7.74 5.74
CA MET A 1 60.37 -7.60 4.50
C MET A 1 59.06 -8.39 4.56
N LYS A 2 59.05 -9.73 4.72
CA LYS A 2 57.80 -10.52 4.81
C LYS A 2 56.83 -10.08 5.91
N LYS A 3 57.33 -9.76 7.12
CA LYS A 3 56.51 -9.25 8.23
C LYS A 3 55.91 -7.87 7.97
N LEU A 4 56.63 -7.02 7.22
CA LEU A 4 56.16 -5.70 6.81
C LEU A 4 55.03 -5.84 5.77
N MET A 5 55.18 -6.76 4.82
CA MET A 5 54.18 -7.03 3.79
C MET A 5 52.88 -7.64 4.34
N ILE A 6 52.99 -8.54 5.33
CA ILE A 6 51.83 -9.11 6.04
C ILE A 6 51.09 -8.03 6.83
N LEU A 7 51.82 -7.11 7.46
CA LEU A 7 51.22 -6.00 8.18
C LEU A 7 50.45 -5.07 7.23
N THR A 8 51.00 -4.76 6.05
CA THR A 8 50.31 -3.95 5.04
C THR A 8 49.06 -4.63 4.50
N LEU A 9 49.09 -5.96 4.30
CA LEU A 9 47.93 -6.72 3.82
C LEU A 9 46.79 -6.74 4.85
N VAL A 10 47.12 -6.91 6.14
CA VAL A 10 46.13 -6.89 7.23
C VAL A 10 45.48 -5.52 7.36
N VAL A 11 46.26 -4.43 7.23
CA VAL A 11 45.71 -3.05 7.29
C VAL A 11 44.74 -2.75 6.14
N CYS A 12 45.00 -3.26 4.92
CA CYS A 12 44.08 -3.06 3.80
C CYS A 12 42.77 -3.86 3.92
N LEU A 13 42.78 -5.02 4.58
CA LEU A 13 41.57 -5.85 4.76
C LEU A 13 40.54 -5.23 5.73
N PHE A 14 40.98 -4.37 6.66
CA PHE A 14 40.07 -3.65 7.57
C PHE A 14 39.56 -2.31 7.01
N ALA A 15 40.09 -1.83 5.88
CA ALA A 15 39.70 -0.54 5.29
C ALA A 15 38.50 -0.64 4.32
N LEU A 16 37.97 -1.85 4.06
CA LEU A 16 36.91 -2.08 3.06
C LEU A 16 35.49 -2.19 3.64
N SER A 17 35.28 -2.04 4.95
CA SER A 17 33.93 -1.98 5.53
C SER A 17 33.40 -0.54 5.54
N GLY A 18 32.90 -0.08 4.39
CA GLY A 18 32.09 1.14 4.32
C GLY A 18 30.67 0.84 4.78
N PHE A 19 30.28 1.33 5.96
CA PHE A 19 28.87 1.37 6.35
C PHE A 19 28.27 2.66 5.80
N ALA A 20 27.29 2.57 4.91
CA ALA A 20 26.44 3.71 4.60
C ALA A 20 25.57 4.00 5.84
N GLN A 21 25.66 5.19 6.40
CA GLN A 21 24.81 5.65 7.50
C GLN A 21 24.01 6.85 7.00
N THR A 22 22.69 6.76 7.05
CA THR A 22 21.81 7.94 7.02
C THR A 22 21.64 8.39 8.46
N TYR A 23 21.97 9.64 8.75
CA TYR A 23 21.73 10.24 10.06
C TYR A 23 20.22 10.30 10.31
N ILE A 24 19.74 9.63 11.36
CA ILE A 24 18.52 10.07 12.04
C ILE A 24 19.00 10.74 13.32
N ASN A 25 18.98 12.07 13.32
CA ASN A 25 19.13 12.84 14.54
C ASN A 25 17.93 12.52 15.44
N GLU A 26 18.17 11.99 16.63
CA GLU A 26 17.13 11.58 17.59
C GLU A 26 16.30 12.74 18.17
N ASN A 27 16.42 13.95 17.62
CA ASN A 27 15.49 15.05 17.90
C ASN A 27 14.93 15.71 16.63
N ASP A 28 15.03 15.07 15.46
CA ASP A 28 14.23 15.51 14.31
C ASP A 28 12.79 15.00 14.53
N PRO A 29 11.79 15.87 14.74
CA PRO A 29 10.41 15.46 14.82
C PRO A 29 10.04 14.88 13.45
N LYS A 30 10.21 13.55 13.32
CA LYS A 30 9.83 12.68 12.20
C LYS A 30 8.81 13.40 11.35
N GLY A 31 9.27 13.94 10.21
CA GLY A 31 8.51 14.74 9.25
C GLY A 31 7.02 14.65 9.49
N GLY A 32 6.55 15.46 10.45
CA GLY A 32 5.14 15.65 10.64
C GLY A 32 4.69 16.26 9.34
N PHE A 33 3.58 15.77 8.79
CA PHE A 33 2.85 16.48 7.76
C PHE A 33 2.45 17.82 8.38
N ASN A 34 3.37 18.78 8.33
CA ASN A 34 3.17 20.14 8.80
C ASN A 34 2.39 20.76 7.66
N GLN A 35 1.07 20.56 7.73
CA GLN A 35 0.10 21.13 6.82
C GLN A 35 0.28 22.65 6.85
N THR A 36 1.20 23.12 6.03
CA THR A 36 1.24 24.53 5.67
C THR A 36 -0.11 24.82 5.02
N GLY A 37 -0.66 26.01 5.26
CA GLY A 37 -2.02 26.36 4.83
C GLY A 37 -2.30 26.02 3.35
N ALA A 38 -1.27 26.00 2.49
CA ALA A 38 -1.35 25.61 1.09
C ALA A 38 -1.76 24.15 0.82
N GLU A 39 -1.37 23.18 1.66
CA GLU A 39 -1.78 21.77 1.50
C GLU A 39 -3.19 21.52 2.03
N ARG A 40 -3.58 22.26 3.08
CA ARG A 40 -4.98 22.32 3.51
C ARG A 40 -5.85 22.95 2.44
N ASP A 41 -5.39 24.02 1.79
CA ASP A 41 -6.11 24.68 0.71
C ASP A 41 -6.28 23.78 -0.53
N PHE A 42 -5.35 22.87 -0.83
CA PHE A 42 -5.54 21.87 -1.89
C PHE A 42 -6.62 20.83 -1.54
N LEU A 43 -6.67 20.39 -0.27
CA LEU A 43 -7.68 19.44 0.21
C LEU A 43 -9.06 20.10 0.43
N THR A 44 -9.11 21.41 0.72
CA THR A 44 -10.36 22.15 0.91
C THR A 44 -10.88 22.84 -0.36
N ASN A 45 -10.05 23.03 -1.41
CA ASN A 45 -10.49 23.53 -2.72
C ASN A 45 -11.03 22.44 -3.66
N GLN A 46 -11.03 21.17 -3.24
CA GLN A 46 -11.95 20.22 -3.84
C GLN A 46 -13.34 20.47 -3.25
N GLU A 47 -14.06 21.45 -3.80
CA GLU A 47 -15.51 21.48 -3.68
C GLU A 47 -16.08 20.24 -4.37
N ILE A 48 -16.17 19.14 -3.63
CA ILE A 48 -16.90 17.96 -4.07
C ILE A 48 -18.39 18.30 -3.96
N THR A 49 -18.98 18.70 -5.09
CA THR A 49 -20.44 18.71 -5.24
C THR A 49 -20.87 17.30 -5.64
N PRO A 50 -21.83 16.66 -4.96
CA PRO A 50 -22.13 15.24 -5.18
C PRO A 50 -22.71 14.96 -6.59
N SER A 51 -22.09 14.01 -7.30
CA SER A 51 -22.62 13.31 -8.48
C SER A 51 -23.58 12.19 -8.04
N GLN A 52 -24.55 11.83 -8.90
CA GLN A 52 -25.54 10.77 -8.66
C GLN A 52 -25.13 9.36 -9.18
N ASP A 53 -23.87 9.10 -9.56
CA ASP A 53 -23.40 7.82 -10.18
C ASP A 53 -22.14 7.15 -9.52
N ASN A 54 -22.04 5.80 -9.63
CA ASN A 54 -21.05 4.82 -9.08
C ASN A 54 -19.54 5.11 -9.32
N ALA A 55 -18.66 5.16 -8.29
CA ALA A 55 -17.27 5.63 -8.41
C ALA A 55 -16.12 4.69 -7.88
N VAL A 56 -14.86 5.09 -8.10
CA VAL A 56 -13.57 4.42 -7.79
C VAL A 56 -12.46 5.49 -7.83
N PHE A 57 -11.59 5.75 -6.82
CA PHE A 57 -10.45 6.67 -7.02
C PHE A 57 -9.11 6.23 -6.46
N VAL A 58 -8.10 6.19 -7.35
CA VAL A 58 -6.74 5.76 -7.06
C VAL A 58 -5.81 6.96 -6.89
N ASN A 59 -4.79 6.91 -6.04
CA ASN A 59 -3.72 7.92 -6.11
C ASN A 59 -2.31 7.29 -5.92
N GLN A 60 -1.29 7.75 -6.65
CA GLN A 60 0.03 7.09 -6.77
C GLN A 60 1.18 8.09 -6.57
N VAL A 61 1.99 7.84 -5.54
CA VAL A 61 3.21 8.59 -5.22
C VAL A 61 4.38 7.63 -5.11
N GLY A 62 5.37 7.78 -5.97
CA GLY A 62 6.52 6.88 -6.09
C GLY A 62 6.64 6.27 -7.49
N ASN A 63 7.63 5.41 -7.68
CA ASN A 63 8.01 4.83 -8.95
C ASN A 63 7.37 3.45 -9.16
N ASN A 64 7.01 3.13 -10.40
CA ASN A 64 6.60 1.77 -10.80
C ASN A 64 5.37 1.20 -10.07
N ASN A 65 4.50 2.07 -9.56
CA ASN A 65 3.21 1.67 -9.00
C ASN A 65 2.26 1.21 -10.11
N GLN A 66 1.52 0.14 -9.86
CA GLN A 66 0.58 -0.49 -10.78
C GLN A 66 -0.78 -0.64 -10.13
N ALA A 67 -1.85 -0.32 -10.86
CA ALA A 67 -3.23 -0.52 -10.41
C ALA A 67 -4.10 -1.05 -11.54
N PHE A 68 -5.07 -1.90 -11.22
CA PHE A 68 -6.22 -2.18 -12.08
C PHE A 68 -7.44 -2.56 -11.26
N VAL A 69 -8.63 -2.17 -11.70
CA VAL A 69 -9.90 -2.32 -10.99
C VAL A 69 -10.99 -2.63 -12.03
N SER A 70 -12.04 -3.38 -11.71
CA SER A 70 -13.11 -3.67 -12.69
C SER A 70 -14.48 -3.93 -12.02
N SER A 71 -15.56 -3.40 -12.60
CA SER A 71 -16.91 -3.26 -12.01
C SER A 71 -18.05 -3.78 -12.91
N ALA A 72 -19.16 -4.29 -12.35
CA ALA A 72 -20.45 -4.50 -13.04
C ALA A 72 -21.64 -4.36 -12.08
N SER A 73 -21.68 -3.26 -11.33
CA SER A 73 -22.52 -3.08 -10.14
C SER A 73 -23.61 -2.02 -10.28
N GLN A 74 -24.73 -2.19 -9.55
CA GLN A 74 -25.84 -1.23 -9.53
C GLN A 74 -25.56 -0.03 -8.63
N ASP A 75 -24.82 -0.17 -7.52
CA ASP A 75 -24.41 1.01 -6.76
C ASP A 75 -23.04 0.92 -6.03
N SER A 76 -21.97 1.58 -6.49
CA SER A 76 -20.58 1.31 -6.03
C SER A 76 -19.66 2.54 -5.89
N GLU A 77 -18.67 2.58 -4.97
CA GLU A 77 -17.67 3.66 -4.77
C GLU A 77 -16.33 3.18 -4.17
N PHE A 78 -15.23 3.02 -4.92
CA PHE A 78 -13.93 2.55 -4.38
C PHE A 78 -12.94 3.72 -4.17
N ASN A 79 -11.88 3.62 -3.35
CA ASN A 79 -10.83 4.65 -3.22
C ASN A 79 -9.45 4.05 -2.81
N LEU A 80 -8.42 3.99 -3.67
CA LEU A 80 -7.22 3.15 -3.56
C LEU A 80 -5.86 3.93 -3.66
N LEU A 81 -5.13 4.20 -2.58
CA LEU A 81 -3.90 5.05 -2.62
C LEU A 81 -2.59 4.25 -2.43
N GLN A 82 -1.62 4.42 -3.33
CA GLN A 82 -0.26 3.84 -3.30
C GLN A 82 0.79 4.93 -3.01
N ARG A 83 1.58 4.70 -1.95
CA ARG A 83 2.73 5.55 -1.60
C ARG A 83 3.95 4.69 -1.31
N GLY A 84 4.95 4.80 -2.19
CA GLY A 84 6.14 3.97 -2.24
C GLY A 84 6.38 3.46 -3.66
N ASP A 85 7.39 2.62 -3.82
CA ASP A 85 7.84 2.14 -5.12
C ASP A 85 7.39 0.69 -5.36
N GLY A 86 7.01 0.35 -6.59
CA GLY A 86 6.73 -1.03 -7.00
C GLY A 86 5.43 -1.63 -6.45
N ASN A 87 4.50 -0.83 -5.92
CA ASN A 87 3.24 -1.36 -5.40
C ASN A 87 2.34 -1.87 -6.54
N SER A 88 1.58 -2.92 -6.26
CA SER A 88 0.70 -3.61 -7.21
C SER A 88 -0.72 -3.75 -6.64
N LEU A 89 -1.68 -3.32 -7.45
CA LEU A 89 -3.11 -3.39 -7.18
C LEU A 89 -3.81 -4.05 -8.39
N PHE A 90 -4.63 -5.08 -8.17
CA PHE A 90 -5.54 -5.58 -9.23
C PHE A 90 -6.86 -6.11 -8.63
N VAL A 91 -8.02 -5.56 -9.04
CA VAL A 91 -9.39 -5.82 -8.54
C VAL A 91 -10.33 -6.14 -9.73
N SER A 92 -11.34 -7.01 -9.61
CA SER A 92 -12.41 -7.19 -10.62
C SER A 92 -13.68 -7.80 -10.01
N THR A 93 -14.88 -7.36 -10.40
CA THR A 93 -16.13 -7.57 -9.62
C THR A 93 -17.39 -7.82 -10.48
N ASN A 94 -18.46 -8.34 -9.85
CA ASN A 94 -19.86 -8.28 -10.29
C ASN A 94 -20.74 -8.52 -9.05
N ALA A 95 -21.29 -7.47 -8.46
CA ALA A 95 -22.12 -7.47 -7.24
C ALA A 95 -23.11 -6.29 -7.33
N GLN A 96 -24.29 -6.34 -6.68
CA GLN A 96 -25.29 -5.27 -6.83
C GLN A 96 -24.90 -3.94 -6.18
N VAL A 97 -24.08 -3.92 -5.12
CA VAL A 97 -23.53 -2.67 -4.54
C VAL A 97 -22.08 -2.91 -4.11
N VAL A 98 -21.12 -2.00 -4.33
CA VAL A 98 -19.72 -2.20 -3.89
C VAL A 98 -18.98 -0.89 -3.56
N ARG A 99 -18.48 -0.62 -2.35
CA ARG A 99 -17.65 0.58 -2.07
C ARG A 99 -16.37 0.23 -1.28
N GLU A 100 -15.20 0.18 -1.93
CA GLU A 100 -13.96 -0.46 -1.43
C GLU A 100 -12.74 0.50 -1.33
N THR A 101 -11.98 0.56 -0.24
CA THR A 101 -10.83 1.49 -0.07
C THR A 101 -9.51 0.75 0.25
N VAL A 102 -8.40 0.99 -0.48
CA VAL A 102 -7.13 0.25 -0.29
C VAL A 102 -5.94 1.20 -0.21
N VAL A 103 -5.14 1.17 0.85
CA VAL A 103 -3.95 2.03 0.97
C VAL A 103 -2.69 1.22 1.22
N GLN A 104 -1.72 1.37 0.33
CA GLN A 104 -0.41 0.71 0.36
C GLN A 104 0.67 1.73 0.72
N LEU A 105 1.30 1.54 1.88
CA LEU A 105 2.36 2.40 2.41
C LEU A 105 3.65 1.60 2.55
N GLY A 106 4.62 1.92 1.69
CA GLY A 106 5.87 1.18 1.57
C GLY A 106 6.02 0.59 0.17
N ASP A 107 7.03 -0.25 0.00
CA ASP A 107 7.50 -0.71 -1.31
C ASP A 107 7.08 -2.16 -1.57
N ASP A 108 6.86 -2.50 -2.83
CA ASP A 108 6.57 -3.85 -3.31
C ASP A 108 5.33 -4.51 -2.66
N ASN A 109 4.37 -3.73 -2.17
CA ASN A 109 3.13 -4.30 -1.65
C ASN A 109 2.22 -4.78 -2.78
N ARG A 110 1.49 -5.84 -2.51
CA ARG A 110 0.59 -6.48 -3.46
C ARG A 110 -0.79 -6.69 -2.85
N PHE A 111 -1.79 -6.28 -3.62
CA PHE A 111 -3.19 -6.58 -3.38
C PHE A 111 -3.81 -7.20 -4.63
N VAL A 112 -4.56 -8.29 -4.46
CA VAL A 112 -5.31 -8.96 -5.53
C VAL A 112 -6.73 -9.28 -5.06
N ASP A 113 -7.73 -8.84 -5.83
CA ASP A 113 -9.15 -9.21 -5.65
C ASP A 113 -9.77 -9.63 -7.00
N PHE A 114 -10.40 -10.81 -7.05
CA PHE A 114 -11.18 -11.27 -8.21
C PHE A 114 -12.53 -11.80 -7.72
N SER A 115 -13.46 -10.87 -7.51
CA SER A 115 -14.78 -11.05 -6.91
C SER A 115 -15.88 -11.46 -7.91
N ASN A 116 -16.83 -12.26 -7.45
CA ASN A 116 -18.03 -12.69 -8.20
C ASN A 116 -19.19 -12.88 -7.19
N ALA A 117 -20.24 -12.06 -7.23
CA ALA A 117 -21.18 -11.93 -6.12
C ALA A 117 -22.65 -11.83 -6.57
N THR A 118 -23.57 -12.39 -5.78
CA THR A 118 -25.01 -12.28 -6.05
C THR A 118 -25.70 -11.15 -5.29
N ASP A 119 -24.93 -10.32 -4.55
CA ASP A 119 -25.23 -8.95 -4.04
C ASP A 119 -24.06 -8.43 -3.12
N ILE A 120 -24.26 -7.35 -2.36
CA ILE A 120 -23.40 -6.18 -2.02
C ILE A 120 -22.04 -6.39 -1.27
N GLN A 121 -20.89 -5.75 -1.67
CA GLN A 121 -19.55 -5.86 -1.00
C GLN A 121 -18.82 -4.52 -0.68
N ASN A 122 -18.47 -4.22 0.58
CA ASN A 122 -17.55 -3.11 0.95
C ASN A 122 -16.27 -3.64 1.59
N LEU A 123 -15.08 -3.38 1.03
CA LEU A 123 -13.79 -3.86 1.56
C LEU A 123 -12.83 -2.69 1.88
N GLU A 124 -12.08 -2.76 2.99
CA GLU A 124 -11.07 -1.75 3.35
C GLU A 124 -9.73 -2.42 3.73
N VAL A 125 -8.63 -2.06 3.06
CA VAL A 125 -7.30 -2.70 3.27
C VAL A 125 -6.20 -1.67 3.47
N ILE A 126 -5.41 -1.84 4.53
CA ILE A 126 -4.20 -1.04 4.77
C ILE A 126 -2.99 -1.96 4.94
N GLN A 127 -2.02 -1.82 4.04
CA GLN A 127 -0.70 -2.44 4.10
C GLN A 127 0.30 -1.35 4.48
N SER A 128 0.99 -1.54 5.60
CA SER A 128 2.02 -0.62 6.09
C SER A 128 3.29 -1.40 6.36
N GLY A 129 4.24 -1.31 5.42
CA GLY A 129 5.46 -2.11 5.37
C GLY A 129 5.84 -2.44 3.94
N ASN A 130 6.85 -3.30 3.78
CA ASN A 130 7.35 -3.66 2.47
C ASN A 130 7.03 -5.13 2.12
N SER A 131 6.88 -5.41 0.83
CA SER A 131 6.69 -6.77 0.30
C SER A 131 5.51 -7.52 0.92
N GLN A 132 4.44 -6.82 1.29
CA GLN A 132 3.24 -7.43 1.87
C GLN A 132 2.31 -7.92 0.76
N ASN A 133 1.68 -9.08 0.95
CA ASN A 133 0.80 -9.68 -0.05
C ASN A 133 -0.57 -10.00 0.56
N LEU A 134 -1.64 -9.46 -0.03
CA LEU A 134 -3.00 -9.83 0.30
C LEU A 134 -3.71 -10.39 -0.93
N ILE A 135 -4.31 -11.57 -0.75
CA ILE A 135 -5.21 -12.19 -1.73
C ILE A 135 -6.57 -12.38 -1.07
N TYR A 136 -7.62 -11.87 -1.70
CA TYR A 136 -8.98 -11.98 -1.22
C TYR A 136 -9.86 -12.74 -2.22
N HIS A 137 -10.67 -13.69 -1.72
CA HIS A 137 -11.54 -14.56 -2.53
C HIS A 137 -12.97 -14.63 -2.00
N ASN A 138 -13.94 -14.38 -2.90
CA ASN A 138 -15.40 -14.53 -2.71
C ASN A 138 -16.00 -13.71 -1.57
N ASN A 139 -17.34 -13.73 -1.47
CA ASN A 139 -18.08 -13.06 -0.41
C ASN A 139 -19.25 -13.90 0.15
N ASN A 140 -19.57 -13.65 1.42
CA ASN A 140 -20.76 -14.13 2.13
C ASN A 140 -21.19 -13.07 3.18
N SER A 141 -22.25 -13.35 3.94
CA SER A 141 -22.80 -12.41 4.91
C SER A 141 -21.84 -11.99 6.04
N ILE A 142 -20.77 -12.76 6.29
CA ILE A 142 -19.71 -12.39 7.25
C ILE A 142 -18.71 -11.43 6.59
N SER A 143 -18.44 -11.61 5.30
CA SER A 143 -17.40 -10.89 4.59
C SER A 143 -17.78 -9.45 4.21
N GLU A 144 -19.07 -9.11 4.26
CA GLU A 144 -19.62 -7.75 4.02
C GLU A 144 -19.03 -6.64 4.92
N ARG A 145 -18.33 -7.01 6.01
CA ARG A 145 -17.74 -6.08 6.99
C ARG A 145 -16.27 -6.33 7.31
N ILE A 146 -15.55 -7.09 6.49
CA ILE A 146 -14.14 -7.40 6.75
C ILE A 146 -13.26 -6.14 6.59
N LYS A 147 -12.33 -5.98 7.53
CA LYS A 147 -11.22 -5.02 7.47
C LYS A 147 -9.91 -5.72 7.74
N ILE A 148 -8.91 -5.47 6.91
CA ILE A 148 -7.60 -6.12 7.00
C ILE A 148 -6.52 -5.04 7.15
N ARG A 149 -5.69 -5.20 8.20
CA ARG A 149 -4.51 -4.36 8.42
C ARG A 149 -3.28 -5.24 8.51
N MET A 150 -2.30 -4.97 7.66
CA MET A 150 -0.99 -5.62 7.65
C MET A 150 0.04 -4.58 8.09
N GLN A 151 0.81 -4.92 9.12
CA GLN A 151 1.80 -4.03 9.74
C GLN A 151 3.04 -4.82 10.10
N GLY A 152 4.20 -4.31 9.71
CA GLY A 152 5.49 -4.94 9.96
C GLY A 152 6.47 -4.60 8.84
N GLU A 153 7.77 -4.66 9.11
CA GLU A 153 8.76 -4.08 8.19
C GLU A 153 8.83 -4.78 6.83
N VAL A 154 8.80 -6.13 6.78
CA VAL A 154 8.92 -6.88 5.51
C VAL A 154 8.10 -8.19 5.53
N GLY A 155 7.41 -8.51 4.43
CA GLY A 155 7.21 -9.89 3.97
C GLY A 155 5.98 -10.65 4.47
N GLN A 156 4.94 -9.96 4.96
CA GLN A 156 3.72 -10.61 5.42
C GLN A 156 2.82 -11.04 4.26
N SER A 157 2.18 -12.22 4.35
CA SER A 157 1.20 -12.68 3.36
C SER A 157 -0.08 -13.16 4.01
N VAL A 158 -1.22 -12.70 3.52
CA VAL A 158 -2.56 -13.06 4.00
C VAL A 158 -3.41 -13.51 2.83
N ILE A 159 -4.14 -14.61 3.03
CA ILE A 159 -5.13 -15.11 2.07
C ILE A 159 -6.46 -15.24 2.79
N VAL A 160 -7.49 -14.59 2.27
CA VAL A 160 -8.87 -14.70 2.75
C VAL A 160 -9.68 -15.48 1.72
N ARG A 161 -10.39 -16.51 2.19
CA ARG A 161 -11.29 -17.33 1.37
C ARG A 161 -12.62 -17.45 2.05
N ASN A 162 -13.64 -16.86 1.44
CA ASN A 162 -15.01 -16.99 1.88
C ASN A 162 -15.71 -18.11 1.12
N PHE A 163 -16.49 -18.92 1.84
CA PHE A 163 -17.29 -20.01 1.30
C PHE A 163 -18.75 -19.82 1.75
N ASN A 164 -19.70 -20.31 0.95
CA ASN A 164 -21.11 -20.47 1.33
C ASN A 164 -21.37 -21.93 1.70
#